data_AF-A0A383A576-F1
#
_entry.id   AF-A0A383A576-F1
#
_cell.length_a   1.000
_cell.length_b   1.000
_cell.length_c   1.000
_cell.angle_alpha   90.00
_cell.angle_beta   90.00
_cell.angle_gamma   90.00
#
_symmetry.space_group_name_H-M   'P 1'
#
loop_
_entity.id
_entity.type
_entity.pdbx_description
1 polymer ?
#
loop_
_entity_poly.entity_id
_entity_poly.type
_entity_poly.pdbx_seq_one_letter_code
_entity_poly.pdbx_strand_id
1 'polypeptide(L)'
;MKIMTIVGTRPEIIKMSRVMNELEKHVDHVLVHTGQNHDYELNEIFFENLKVKKPDYFLNVAVKKVAHTIGNIISKSDDIMEKENPDAILLYGDTNSCLSVISAKRRKIPVFHFEAGNRCFDQRVPE
;
A
#
# COMPACT_ATOMS: atom_id res chain seq x y z
N MET A 1 1.27 14.80 -12.49
CA MET A 1 0.32 13.79 -11.99
C MET A 1 0.91 13.18 -10.75
N LYS A 2 0.18 13.17 -9.64
CA LYS A 2 0.58 12.58 -8.37
C LYS A 2 -0.05 11.21 -8.19
N ILE A 3 0.77 10.18 -8.04
CA ILE A 3 0.32 8.80 -7.89
C ILE A 3 0.72 8.30 -6.51
N MET A 4 -0.22 7.76 -5.76
CA MET A 4 0.06 7.15 -4.45
C MET A 4 0.06 5.63 -4.56
N THR A 5 1.14 4.97 -4.15
CA THR A 5 1.18 3.51 -4.02
C THR A 5 1.16 3.13 -2.55
N ILE A 6 0.24 2.25 -2.14
CA ILE A 6 0.14 1.77 -0.76
C ILE A 6 0.53 0.30 -0.72
N VAL A 7 1.51 -0.03 0.12
CA VAL A 7 2.00 -1.39 0.38
C VAL A 7 2.02 -1.66 1.88
N GLY A 8 2.02 -2.92 2.32
CA GLY A 8 2.18 -3.26 3.74
C GLY A 8 3.13 -4.40 4.05
N THR A 9 3.50 -5.18 3.05
CA THR A 9 4.24 -6.42 3.19
C THR A 9 5.41 -6.47 2.22
N ARG A 10 6.41 -7.29 2.57
CA ARG A 10 7.58 -7.53 1.72
C ARG A 10 7.22 -8.08 0.32
N PRO A 11 6.30 -9.06 0.16
CA PRO A 11 5.90 -9.53 -1.17
C PRO A 11 5.36 -8.42 -2.07
N GLU A 12 4.56 -7.50 -1.54
CA GLU A 12 4.05 -6.34 -2.31
C GLU A 12 5.21 -5.46 -2.79
N ILE A 13 6.19 -5.14 -1.94
CA ILE A 13 7.37 -4.35 -2.32
C ILE A 13 8.16 -5.04 -3.45
N ILE A 14 8.41 -6.34 -3.32
CA ILE A 14 9.15 -7.12 -4.33
C ILE A 14 8.42 -7.08 -5.67
N LYS A 15 7.13 -7.40 -5.68
CA LYS A 15 6.30 -7.51 -6.89
C LYS A 15 6.05 -6.14 -7.54
N MET A 16 5.96 -5.06 -6.76
CA MET A 16 5.78 -3.70 -7.26
C MET A 16 7.10 -2.96 -7.57
N SER A 17 8.27 -3.49 -7.19
CA SER A 17 9.55 -2.78 -7.30
C SER A 17 9.83 -2.18 -8.68
N ARG A 18 9.60 -2.95 -9.76
CA ARG A 18 9.83 -2.49 -11.14
C ARG A 18 8.81 -1.47 -11.61
N VAL A 19 7.56 -1.60 -11.16
CA VAL A 19 6.49 -0.63 -11.45
C VAL A 19 6.81 0.70 -10.77
N MET A 20 7.18 0.67 -9.49
CA MET A 20 7.56 1.88 -8.74
C MET A 20 8.78 2.57 -9.35
N ASN A 21 9.83 1.82 -9.70
CA ASN A 21 11.03 2.39 -10.32
C ASN A 21 10.75 3.05 -11.68
N GLU A 22 9.76 2.57 -12.42
CA GLU A 22 9.35 3.21 -13.67
C GLU A 22 8.48 4.45 -13.41
N LEU A 23 7.54 4.37 -12.46
CA LEU A 23 6.68 5.51 -12.07
C LEU A 23 7.50 6.73 -11.64
N GLU A 24 8.53 6.55 -10.81
CA GLU A 24 9.41 7.61 -10.33
C GLU A 24 10.05 8.46 -11.46
N LYS A 25 10.11 7.95 -12.70
CA LYS A 25 10.66 8.69 -13.84
C LYS A 25 9.65 9.63 -14.50
N HIS A 26 8.35 9.40 -14.29
CA HIS A 26 7.29 10.01 -15.09
C HIS A 26 6.24 10.75 -14.25
N VAL A 27 6.14 10.45 -12.95
CA VAL A 27 5.11 11.02 -12.07
C VAL A 27 5.68 11.46 -10.73
N ASP A 28 4.93 12.31 -10.02
CA ASP A 28 5.16 12.59 -8.61
C ASP A 28 4.64 11.39 -7.80
N HIS A 29 5.52 10.45 -7.47
CA HIS A 29 5.15 9.20 -6.81
C HIS A 29 5.23 9.36 -5.30
N VAL A 30 4.12 9.09 -4.59
CA VAL A 30 4.07 8.98 -3.13
C VAL A 30 3.97 7.51 -2.75
N LEU A 31 4.95 7.01 -2.02
CA LEU A 31 5.00 5.65 -1.51
C LEU A 31 4.61 5.61 -0.03
N VAL A 32 3.53 4.90 0.27
CA VAL A 32 3.02 4.72 1.63
C VAL A 32 3.19 3.28 2.05
N HIS A 33 3.81 3.05 3.20
CA HIS A 33 3.91 1.75 3.83
C HIS A 33 2.99 1.69 5.05
N THR A 34 2.05 0.75 5.09
CA THR A 34 1.07 0.66 6.18
C THR A 34 1.71 0.24 7.51
N GLY A 35 2.81 -0.51 7.47
CA GLY A 35 3.58 -0.91 8.65
C GLY A 35 2.97 -2.11 9.36
N GLN A 36 2.55 -3.12 8.60
CA GLN A 36 1.97 -4.36 9.16
C GLN A 36 3.01 -5.31 9.78
N ASN A 37 4.28 -5.20 9.37
CA ASN A 37 5.37 -6.03 9.88
C ASN A 37 6.38 -5.20 10.69
N HIS A 38 6.75 -5.71 11.87
CA HIS A 38 7.63 -5.03 12.83
C HIS A 38 9.12 -5.02 12.46
N ASP A 39 9.53 -5.77 11.45
CA ASP A 39 10.94 -5.93 11.12
C ASP A 39 11.39 -4.90 10.07
N TYR A 40 11.54 -3.67 10.55
CA TYR A 40 11.93 -2.52 9.73
C TYR A 40 13.30 -2.72 9.07
N GLU A 41 14.27 -3.27 9.79
CA GLU A 41 15.63 -3.54 9.28
C GLU A 41 15.60 -4.53 8.10
N LEU A 42 14.75 -5.56 8.19
CA LEU A 42 14.57 -6.53 7.12
C LEU A 42 13.91 -5.93 5.88
N ASN A 43 13.10 -4.89 6.01
CA ASN A 43 12.48 -4.20 4.87
C ASN A 43 13.44 -3.21 4.19
N GLU A 44 14.29 -2.51 4.95
CA GLU A 44 15.26 -1.55 4.38
C GLU A 44 16.19 -2.19 3.35
N ILE A 45 16.64 -3.42 3.61
CA ILE A 45 17.48 -4.19 2.68
C ILE A 45 16.80 -4.40 1.32
N PHE A 46 15.47 -4.59 1.28
CA PHE A 46 14.76 -4.77 0.01
C PHE A 46 14.63 -3.46 -0.76
N PHE A 47 14.41 -2.33 -0.09
CA PHE A 47 14.39 -1.03 -0.76
C PHE A 47 15.74 -0.74 -1.42
N GLU A 48 16.84 -0.98 -0.70
CA GLU A 48 18.19 -0.79 -1.22
C GLU A 48 18.50 -1.76 -2.39
N ASN A 49 18.33 -3.06 -2.16
CA ASN A 49 18.68 -4.09 -3.16
C ASN A 49 17.83 -4.00 -4.44
N LEU A 50 16.54 -3.64 -4.31
CA LEU A 50 15.63 -3.49 -5.45
C LEU A 50 15.71 -2.09 -6.07
N LYS A 51 16.53 -1.19 -5.50
CA LYS A 51 16.67 0.21 -5.89
C LYS A 51 15.33 0.95 -5.90
N VAL A 52 14.47 0.63 -4.93
CA VAL A 52 13.19 1.29 -4.70
C VAL A 52 13.42 2.36 -3.64
N LYS A 53 12.81 3.54 -3.80
CA LYS A 53 12.92 4.58 -2.78
C LYS A 53 12.35 4.12 -1.43
N LYS A 54 12.81 4.73 -0.34
CA LYS A 54 12.17 4.55 0.96
C LYS A 54 10.74 5.13 0.93
N PRO A 55 9.79 4.55 1.66
CA PRO A 55 8.44 5.10 1.77
C PRO A 55 8.48 6.54 2.30
N ASP A 56 7.69 7.43 1.69
CA ASP A 56 7.52 8.80 2.17
C ASP A 56 6.71 8.81 3.48
N TYR A 57 5.86 7.79 3.68
CA TYR A 57 5.02 7.63 4.86
C TYR A 57 5.05 6.21 5.40
N PHE A 58 5.20 6.09 6.72
CA PHE A 58 4.95 4.87 7.48
C PHE A 58 3.73 5.07 8.40
N LEU A 59 2.65 4.35 8.16
CA LEU A 59 1.40 4.57 8.90
C LEU A 59 1.41 3.91 10.29
N ASN A 60 2.22 2.87 10.52
CA ASN A 60 2.31 2.13 11.78
C ASN A 60 0.91 1.73 12.29
N VAL A 61 0.19 0.95 11.48
CA VAL A 61 -1.21 0.52 11.73
C VAL A 61 -1.33 -0.75 12.56
N ALA A 62 -0.25 -1.54 12.65
CA ALA A 62 -0.24 -2.84 13.30
C ALA A 62 -0.53 -2.72 14.80
N VAL A 63 -1.52 -3.50 15.25
CA VAL A 63 -1.89 -3.67 16.66
C VAL A 63 -2.30 -5.13 16.88
N LYS A 64 -2.44 -5.56 18.14
CA LYS A 64 -2.69 -6.98 18.48
C LYS A 64 -3.94 -7.59 17.82
N LYS A 65 -4.97 -6.78 17.51
CA LYS A 65 -6.23 -7.26 16.93
C LYS A 65 -6.35 -6.86 15.47
N VAL A 66 -6.53 -7.83 14.58
CA VAL A 66 -6.66 -7.63 13.12
C VAL A 66 -7.72 -6.59 12.77
N ALA A 67 -8.91 -6.67 13.37
CA ALA A 67 -9.99 -5.71 13.10
C ALA A 67 -9.59 -4.26 13.42
N HIS A 68 -8.81 -4.04 14.48
CA HIS A 68 -8.31 -2.70 14.82
C HIS A 68 -7.23 -2.26 13.83
N THR A 69 -6.36 -3.16 13.38
CA THR A 69 -5.38 -2.87 12.32
C THR A 69 -6.06 -2.47 11.02
N ILE A 70 -7.13 -3.16 10.62
CA ILE A 70 -7.93 -2.80 9.44
C ILE A 70 -8.54 -1.41 9.61
N GLY A 71 -9.16 -1.14 10.78
CA GLY A 71 -9.71 0.19 11.08
C GLY A 71 -8.65 1.29 10.98
N ASN A 72 -7.45 1.04 11.50
CA ASN A 72 -6.31 1.96 11.41
C ASN A 72 -5.81 2.16 9.97
N ILE A 73 -5.82 1.12 9.14
CA ILE A 73 -5.45 1.24 7.72
C ILE A 73 -6.41 2.19 7.02
N ILE A 74 -7.72 2.01 7.22
CA ILE A 74 -8.73 2.86 6.59
C ILE A 74 -8.57 4.32 7.06
N SER A 75 -8.52 4.56 8.37
CA SER A 75 -8.44 5.94 8.90
C SER A 75 -7.13 6.63 8.52
N LYS A 76 -5.97 6.00 8.77
CA LYS A 76 -4.67 6.64 8.49
C LYS A 76 -4.40 6.80 7.00
N SER A 77 -4.90 5.90 6.15
CA SER A 77 -4.79 6.12 4.70
C SER A 77 -5.65 7.29 4.26
N ASP A 78 -6.83 7.50 4.86
CA ASP A 78 -7.69 8.65 4.55
C ASP A 78 -6.99 9.98 4.89
N ASP A 79 -6.35 10.07 6.05
CA ASP A 79 -5.59 11.25 6.48
C ASP A 79 -4.46 11.60 5.49
N ILE A 80 -3.73 10.58 5.02
CA ILE A 80 -2.63 10.79 4.05
C ILE A 80 -3.18 11.13 2.66
N MET A 81 -4.30 10.54 2.24
CA MET A 81 -4.96 10.91 0.99
C MET A 81 -5.47 12.35 1.02
N GLU A 82 -5.94 12.86 2.17
CA GLU A 82 -6.31 14.26 2.34
C GLU A 82 -5.12 15.20 2.19
N LYS A 83 -4.01 14.85 2.87
CA LYS A 83 -2.80 15.64 2.85
C LYS A 83 -2.17 15.70 1.45
N GLU A 84 -2.06 14.55 0.80
CA GLU A 84 -1.34 14.44 -0.47
C GLU A 84 -2.19 14.76 -1.69
N ASN A 85 -3.51 14.54 -1.59
CA ASN A 85 -4.49 14.71 -2.66
C ASN A 85 -4.02 14.08 -3.99
N PRO A 86 -3.80 12.74 -4.04
CA PRO A 86 -3.27 12.09 -5.23
C PRO A 86 -4.31 12.01 -6.37
N ASP A 87 -3.84 12.06 -7.61
CA ASP A 87 -4.66 11.91 -8.81
C ASP A 87 -5.14 10.46 -9.01
N ALA A 88 -4.37 9.48 -8.52
CA ALA A 88 -4.77 8.08 -8.49
C ALA A 88 -4.00 7.28 -7.43
N ILE A 89 -4.55 6.12 -7.07
CA ILE A 89 -3.94 5.17 -6.14
C ILE A 89 -3.65 3.83 -6.83
N LEU A 90 -2.49 3.26 -6.52
CA LEU A 90 -2.10 1.90 -6.90
C LEU A 90 -2.11 0.99 -5.67
N LEU A 91 -2.75 -0.17 -5.81
CA LEU A 91 -2.79 -1.24 -4.81
C LEU A 91 -2.36 -2.56 -5.46
N TYR A 92 -1.80 -3.46 -4.66
CA TYR A 92 -1.35 -4.76 -5.12
C TYR A 92 -1.98 -5.88 -4.30
N GLY A 93 -2.56 -6.88 -4.98
CA GLY A 93 -3.05 -8.09 -4.37
C GLY A 93 -4.16 -7.84 -3.35
N ASP A 94 -4.17 -8.63 -2.30
CA ASP A 94 -5.31 -8.85 -1.40
C ASP A 94 -4.95 -8.73 0.08
N THR A 95 -3.80 -8.11 0.41
CA THR A 95 -3.43 -7.87 1.81
C THR A 95 -4.38 -6.89 2.50
N ASN A 96 -4.35 -6.82 3.84
CA ASN A 96 -5.11 -5.82 4.59
C ASN A 96 -4.83 -4.37 4.15
N SER A 97 -3.66 -4.08 3.54
CA SER A 97 -3.35 -2.74 3.01
C SER A 97 -4.29 -2.35 1.89
N CYS A 98 -4.77 -3.33 1.12
CA CYS A 98 -5.70 -3.13 0.01
C CYS A 98 -7.04 -2.55 0.49
N LEU A 99 -7.42 -2.77 1.76
CA LEU A 99 -8.63 -2.17 2.36
C LEU A 99 -8.58 -0.63 2.47
N SER A 100 -7.41 0.00 2.27
CA SER A 100 -7.29 1.45 2.06
C SER A 100 -8.09 1.95 0.83
N VAL A 101 -8.46 1.04 -0.09
CA VAL A 101 -9.37 1.32 -1.21
C VAL A 101 -10.69 1.95 -0.76
N ILE A 102 -11.16 1.66 0.46
CA ILE A 102 -12.39 2.23 1.02
C ILE A 102 -12.25 3.76 1.12
N SER A 103 -11.13 4.25 1.64
CA SER A 103 -10.84 5.68 1.78
C SER A 103 -10.70 6.33 0.40
N ALA A 104 -9.96 5.70 -0.51
CA ALA A 104 -9.81 6.16 -1.89
C ALA A 104 -11.15 6.32 -2.60
N LYS A 105 -12.04 5.32 -2.47
CA LYS A 105 -13.36 5.31 -3.10
C LYS A 105 -14.25 6.42 -2.56
N ARG A 106 -14.24 6.68 -1.24
CA ARG A 106 -15.02 7.76 -0.62
C ARG A 106 -14.55 9.14 -1.09
N ARG A 107 -13.25 9.30 -1.34
CA ARG A 107 -12.64 10.51 -1.91
C ARG A 107 -12.77 10.61 -3.44
N LYS A 108 -13.35 9.60 -4.09
CA LYS A 108 -13.50 9.48 -5.56
C LYS A 108 -12.15 9.52 -6.29
N ILE A 109 -11.09 9.06 -5.64
CA ILE A 109 -9.77 8.91 -6.25
C ILE A 109 -9.80 7.64 -7.12
N PRO A 110 -9.40 7.71 -8.40
CA PRO A 110 -9.21 6.54 -9.26
C PRO A 110 -8.28 5.49 -8.62
N VAL A 111 -8.67 4.22 -8.67
CA VAL A 111 -7.90 3.11 -8.10
C VAL A 111 -7.51 2.14 -9.21
N PHE A 112 -6.24 1.80 -9.26
CA PHE A 112 -5.68 0.77 -10.13
C PHE A 112 -5.20 -0.39 -9.26
N HIS A 113 -5.80 -1.57 -9.48
CA HIS A 113 -5.57 -2.75 -8.65
C HIS A 113 -4.78 -3.80 -9.44
N PHE A 114 -3.56 -4.08 -8.99
CA PHE A 114 -2.67 -5.10 -9.54
C PHE A 114 -2.94 -6.46 -8.90
N GLU A 115 -2.70 -7.54 -9.64
CA GLU A 115 -3.03 -8.91 -9.21
C GLU A 115 -4.53 -9.08 -8.88
N ALA A 116 -5.38 -8.35 -9.60
CA ALA A 116 -6.82 -8.45 -9.46
C ALA A 116 -7.35 -9.78 -9.99
N GLY A 117 -8.45 -10.26 -9.39
CA GLY A 117 -9.18 -11.43 -9.88
C GLY A 117 -8.72 -12.78 -9.31
N ASN A 118 -7.85 -12.79 -8.30
CA ASN A 118 -7.51 -14.02 -7.56
C ASN A 118 -8.77 -14.67 -6.96
N ARG A 119 -8.97 -15.96 -7.19
CA ARG A 119 -10.10 -16.71 -6.63
C ARG A 119 -9.65 -18.11 -6.24
N CYS A 120 -9.77 -18.44 -4.95
CA CYS A 120 -9.60 -19.79 -4.42
C CYS A 120 -10.93 -20.48 -4.07
N PHE A 121 -12.03 -19.71 -3.99
CA PHE A 121 -13.37 -20.14 -3.62
C PHE A 121 -13.50 -20.75 -2.20
N ASP A 122 -12.54 -20.49 -1.32
CA ASP A 122 -12.56 -20.88 0.09
C ASP A 122 -12.72 -19.65 0.98
N GLN A 123 -13.85 -19.54 1.70
CA GLN A 123 -14.16 -18.40 2.56
C GLN A 123 -13.37 -18.37 3.88
N ARG A 124 -12.56 -19.41 4.16
CA ARG A 124 -11.68 -19.43 5.33
C ARG A 124 -10.37 -18.72 5.10
N VAL A 125 -10.02 -18.51 3.83
CA VAL A 125 -8.86 -17.71 3.42
C VAL A 125 -9.15 -16.26 3.82
N PRO A 126 -8.26 -15.59 4.57
CA PRO A 126 -8.52 -14.26 5.12
C PRO A 126 -8.65 -13.15 4.06
N GLU A 127 -8.15 -13.41 2.85
CA GLU A 127 -8.22 -12.55 1.66
C GLU A 127 -9.60 -12.54 0.95
#